data_AF-A0A7C3ATA6-F1
#
_entry.id   AF-A0A7C3ATA6-F1
#
_cell.length_a   1.000
_cell.length_b   1.000
_cell.length_c   1.000
_cell.angle_alpha   90.00
_cell.angle_beta   90.00
_cell.angle_gamma   90.00
#
_symmetry.space_group_name_H-M   'P 1'
#
loop_
_entity.id
_entity.type
_entity.pdbx_description
1 polymer ?
#
loop_
_entity_poly.entity_id
_entity_poly.type
_entity_poly.pdbx_seq_one_letter_code
_entity_poly.pdbx_strand_id
1 'polypeptide(L)' 'MTAKVAIHEEPMADFCRRWQVVELALFGSVVRDDFSPDSVVDVLVQFDPAARI' A
#
# COMPACT_ATOMS: atom_id res chain seq x y z
N MET A 1 -6.44 -7.97 11.37
CA MET A 1 -6.94 -8.02 9.98
C MET A 1 -5.73 -8.11 9.07
N THR A 2 -5.77 -8.95 8.05
CA THR A 2 -4.67 -9.17 7.09
C THR A 2 -5.18 -8.80 5.71
N ALA A 3 -4.33 -8.15 4.89
CA ALA A 3 -4.68 -7.81 3.53
C ALA A 3 -5.07 -9.07 2.72
N LYS A 4 -6.11 -8.95 1.89
CA LYS A 4 -6.63 -10.04 1.04
C LYS A 4 -5.89 -10.16 -0.30
N VAL A 5 -4.74 -9.51 -0.43
CA VAL A 5 -3.87 -9.53 -1.61
C VAL A 5 -2.45 -9.88 -1.20
N ALA A 6 -1.71 -10.53 -2.10
CA ALA A 6 -0.30 -10.83 -1.87
C ALA A 6 0.52 -9.54 -1.93
N ILE A 7 1.38 -9.33 -0.92
CA ILE A 7 2.33 -8.23 -0.87
C ILE A 7 3.72 -8.82 -0.85
N HIS A 8 4.52 -8.49 -1.86
CA HIS A 8 5.92 -8.90 -1.92
C HIS A 8 6.78 -7.83 -1.25
N GLU A 9 7.46 -8.18 -0.16
CA GLU A 9 8.21 -7.23 0.66
C GLU A 9 9.32 -6.50 -0.12
N GLU A 10 10.15 -7.23 -0.88
CA GLU A 10 11.27 -6.64 -1.62
C GLU A 10 10.82 -5.64 -2.70
N PRO A 11 9.95 -6.00 -3.66
CA PRO A 11 9.43 -5.05 -4.64
C PRO A 11 8.69 -3.86 -4.01
N MET A 12 7.97 -4.07 -2.91
CA MET A 12 7.27 -3.00 -2.22
C MET A 12 8.25 -2.03 -1.55
N ALA A 13 9.30 -2.56 -0.93
CA ALA A 13 10.35 -1.74 -0.33
C ALA A 13 11.12 -0.92 -1.39
N ASP A 14 11.39 -1.51 -2.57
CA ASP A 14 11.98 -0.79 -3.70
C ASP A 14 11.07 0.31 -4.22
N PHE A 15 9.76 0.04 -4.34
CA PHE A 15 8.77 1.04 -4.71
C PHE A 15 8.77 2.20 -3.70
N CYS A 16 8.71 1.91 -2.40
CA CYS A 16 8.71 2.94 -1.38
C CYS A 16 9.99 3.79 -1.42
N ARG A 17 11.17 3.16 -1.56
CA ARG A 17 12.45 3.88 -1.69
C ARG A 17 12.49 4.78 -2.92
N ARG A 18 12.06 4.28 -4.08
CA ARG A 18 12.07 5.01 -5.35
C ARG A 18 11.24 6.30 -5.28
N TRP A 19 10.12 6.26 -4.58
CA TRP A 19 9.17 7.37 -4.48
C TRP A 19 9.26 8.13 -3.15
N GLN A 20 10.29 7.86 -2.33
CA GLN A 20 10.46 8.47 -1.02
C GLN A 20 9.23 8.32 -0.11
N VAL A 21 8.55 7.18 -0.19
CA VAL A 21 7.47 6.81 0.73
C VAL A 21 8.10 6.23 2.00
N VAL A 22 7.79 6.81 3.15
CA VAL A 22 8.27 6.36 4.46
C VAL A 22 7.28 5.41 5.15
N GLU A 23 5.99 5.49 4.79
CA GLU A 23 4.97 4.56 5.25
C GLU A 23 3.95 4.29 4.13
N LEU A 24 3.58 3.03 3.95
CA LEU A 24 2.51 2.61 3.06
C LEU A 24 1.56 1.71 3.85
N ALA A 25 0.28 2.06 3.85
CA ALA A 25 -0.76 1.31 4.54
C ALA A 25 -1.91 0.96 3.60
N LEU A 26 -2.44 -0.25 3.72
CA LEU A 26 -3.66 -0.69 3.05
C LEU A 26 -4.86 -0.46 3.96
N PHE A 27 -5.95 0.05 3.41
CA PHE A 27 -7.18 0.29 4.14
C PHE A 27 -8.41 0.02 3.26
N GLY A 28 -9.62 0.22 3.79
CA GLY A 28 -10.83 0.02 3.02
C GLY A 28 -11.15 -1.45 2.75
N SER A 29 -11.65 -1.75 1.55
CA SER A 29 -12.20 -3.07 1.23
C SER A 29 -11.15 -4.19 1.27
N VAL A 30 -9.89 -3.91 0.91
CA VAL A 30 -8.80 -4.90 0.81
C VAL A 30 -8.40 -5.58 2.13
N VAL A 31 -8.82 -5.05 3.27
CA VAL A 31 -8.59 -5.65 4.60
C VAL A 31 -9.85 -6.26 5.23
N ARG A 32 -10.99 -6.16 4.53
CA ARG A 32 -12.29 -6.67 4.96
C ARG A 32 -12.60 -8.02 4.31
N ASP A 33 -13.60 -8.72 4.84
CA ASP A 33 -13.98 -10.05 4.36
C ASP A 33 -14.83 -10.04 3.08
N ASP A 34 -15.38 -8.88 2.70
CA ASP A 34 -16.16 -8.67 1.49
C ASP A 34 -15.33 -8.23 0.27
N PHE A 35 -14.00 -8.32 0.34
CA PHE A 35 -13.11 -8.04 -0.78
C PHE A 35 -13.37 -9.00 -1.94
N SER A 36 -13.52 -8.45 -3.14
CA SER A 36 -13.80 -9.19 -4.37
C SER A 36 -12.84 -8.78 -5.50
N PRO A 37 -12.77 -9.55 -6.61
CA PRO A 37 -11.95 -9.16 -7.76
C PRO A 37 -12.31 -7.81 -8.38
N ASP A 38 -13.54 -7.32 -8.18
CA ASP A 38 -14.00 -6.01 -8.67
C ASP A 38 -13.73 -4.88 -7.67
N SER A 39 -13.20 -5.20 -6.49
CA SER A 39 -12.90 -4.23 -5.45
C SER A 39 -11.63 -3.44 -5.77
N VAL A 40 -11.64 -2.15 -5.46
CA VAL A 40 -10.44 -1.32 -5.51
C VAL A 40 -9.52 -1.61 -4.34
N VAL A 41 -8.22 -1.35 -4.54
CA VAL A 41 -7.22 -1.41 -3.47
C VAL A 41 -6.92 0.01 -3.03
N ASP A 42 -7.40 0.36 -1.83
CA ASP A 42 -7.14 1.68 -1.25
C ASP A 42 -5.79 1.67 -0.51
N VAL A 43 -4.94 2.65 -0.85
CA VAL A 43 -3.59 2.80 -0.31
C VAL A 43 -3.41 4.20 0.27
N LEU A 44 -2.92 4.27 1.51
CA LEU A 44 -2.40 5.49 2.10
C LEU A 44 -0.88 5.47 2.01
N VAL A 45 -0.30 6.61 1.67
CA VAL A 45 1.15 6.80 1.63
C VAL A 45 1.52 8.03 2.46
N GLN A 46 2.54 7.88 3.28
CA GLN A 46 3.26 8.99 3.88
C GLN A 46 4.58 9.16 3.13
N PHE A 47 4.80 10.34 2.59
CA PHE A 47 6.07 10.69 1.94
C PHE A 47 7.05 11.26 2.94
N ASP A 48 8.34 11.09 2.65
CA ASP A 48 9.40 11.84 3.28
C ASP A 48 9.10 13.35 3.12
N PRO A 49 9.23 14.18 4.17
CA PRO A 49 8.96 15.62 4.08
C PRO A 49 9.79 16.35 3.01
N ALA A 50 10.95 15.80 2.63
CA ALA A 50 11.81 16.33 1.57
C ALA A 50 11.49 15.76 0.18
N ALA A 51 10.55 14.82 0.07
CA ALA A 51 10.12 14.28 -1.21
C ALA A 51 9.58 15.40 -2.10
N ARG A 52 10.02 15.42 -3.37
CA ARG A 52 9.43 16.25 -4.40
C ARG A 52 8.64 15.34 -5.34
N ILE A 53 7.32 15.42 -5.18
CA ILE A 53 6.34 14.60 -5.88
C ILE A 53 5.77 15.39 -7.06
#